data_AF-A0A2V5MUY9-F1
#
_entry.id   AF-A0A2V5MUY9-F1
#
_cell.length_a   1.000
_cell.length_b   1.000
_cell.length_c   1.000
_cell.angle_alpha   90.00
_cell.angle_beta   90.00
_cell.angle_gamma   90.00
#
_symmetry.space_group_name_H-M   'P 1'
#
loop_
_entity.id
_entity.type
_entity.pdbx_description
1 polymer ?
#
loop_
_entity_poly.entity_id
_entity_poly.type
_entity_poly.pdbx_seq_one_letter_code
_entity_poly.pdbx_strand_id
1 'polypeptide(L)'
;MHWKIFVASLTIALSTFAQTPSPSLSAESSGKRPFTFEDMMKLKRVERPVLSPVGKWVVFGAEDVDLEANTKISHLWIVPATGGESRRLNETPNHEERPRFSPDGKRLIWSSKATDPSQIWMCDFDTDIGALTGKPHQVTNISIGADGAIWSPDGKNI
;
A
#
# COMPACT_ATOMS: atom_id res chain seq x y z
N MET A 1 68.06 77.54 -21.28
CA MET A 1 66.60 77.47 -21.10
C MET A 1 66.26 76.02 -20.75
N HIS A 2 66.40 75.64 -19.48
CA HIS A 2 65.35 75.66 -18.44
C HIS A 2 64.12 74.81 -18.78
N TRP A 3 64.07 73.58 -18.23
CA TRP A 3 62.94 73.10 -17.44
C TRP A 3 63.30 71.77 -16.73
N LYS A 4 63.09 71.71 -15.41
CA LYS A 4 63.17 70.51 -14.56
C LYS A 4 61.73 70.03 -14.27
N ILE A 5 61.47 68.73 -14.29
CA ILE A 5 60.31 68.14 -13.57
C ILE A 5 60.85 67.14 -12.55
N PHE A 6 60.46 67.38 -11.30
CA PHE A 6 60.67 66.49 -10.16
C PHE A 6 59.67 65.32 -10.20
N VAL A 7 60.18 64.13 -9.90
CA VAL A 7 59.39 62.92 -9.66
C VAL A 7 58.85 62.95 -8.23
N ALA A 8 57.55 62.74 -8.06
CA ALA A 8 56.94 62.43 -6.77
C ALA A 8 56.35 61.02 -6.84
N SER A 9 57.05 60.06 -6.26
CA SER A 9 56.58 58.68 -6.11
C SER A 9 55.65 58.61 -4.90
N LEU A 10 54.37 58.26 -5.13
CA LEU A 10 53.40 57.99 -4.09
C LEU A 10 53.27 56.48 -3.89
N THR A 11 53.70 55.98 -2.75
CA THR A 11 53.53 54.58 -2.35
C THR A 11 52.13 54.39 -1.77
N ILE A 12 51.27 53.61 -2.44
CA ILE A 12 49.96 53.22 -1.90
C ILE A 12 50.12 51.87 -1.20
N ALA A 13 49.94 51.86 0.11
CA ALA A 13 49.81 50.64 0.89
C ALA A 13 48.43 50.03 0.64
N LEU A 14 48.36 48.83 0.05
CA LEU A 14 47.11 48.06 0.00
C LEU A 14 46.91 47.34 1.34
N SER A 15 45.92 47.79 2.10
CA SER A 15 45.40 47.07 3.25
C SER A 15 44.61 45.84 2.79
N THR A 16 45.00 44.66 3.26
CA THR A 16 44.28 43.40 3.08
C THR A 16 42.98 43.42 3.88
N PHE A 17 41.82 43.45 3.22
CA PHE A 17 40.54 43.16 3.85
C PHE A 17 40.41 41.64 4.03
N ALA A 18 40.33 41.18 5.28
CA ALA A 18 39.95 39.80 5.59
C ALA A 18 38.45 39.63 5.26
N GLN A 19 38.15 38.85 4.23
CA GLN A 19 36.79 38.51 3.84
C GLN A 19 36.30 37.37 4.74
N THR A 20 35.42 37.67 5.69
CA THR A 20 34.73 36.63 6.49
C THR A 20 33.83 35.80 5.56
N PRO A 21 33.98 34.47 5.51
CA PRO A 21 33.03 33.64 4.76
C PRO A 21 31.66 33.72 5.43
N SER A 22 30.65 34.18 4.69
CA SER A 22 29.26 34.09 5.11
C SER A 22 28.90 32.61 5.33
N PRO A 23 28.22 32.24 6.44
CA PRO A 23 27.70 30.89 6.58
C PRO A 23 26.62 30.69 5.52
N SER A 24 26.92 29.89 4.51
CA SER A 24 25.89 29.32 3.63
C SER A 24 25.04 28.39 4.48
N LEU A 25 23.78 28.77 4.72
CA LEU A 25 22.76 27.84 5.17
C LEU A 25 22.57 26.78 4.09
N SER A 26 23.32 25.68 4.19
CA SER A 26 22.99 24.44 3.50
C SER A 26 21.70 23.93 4.13
N ALA A 27 20.57 24.35 3.58
CA ALA A 27 19.31 23.66 3.80
C ALA A 27 19.47 22.29 3.15
N GLU A 28 19.78 21.27 3.94
CA GLU A 28 19.62 19.89 3.52
C GLU A 28 18.13 19.68 3.22
N SER A 29 17.75 19.84 1.95
CA SER A 29 16.49 19.28 1.50
C SER A 29 16.62 17.77 1.74
N SER A 30 15.85 17.24 2.68
CA SER A 30 15.55 15.81 2.77
C SER A 30 14.97 15.38 1.41
N GLY A 31 15.87 15.01 0.49
CA GLY A 31 15.57 14.85 -0.93
C GLY A 31 14.86 13.53 -1.14
N LYS A 32 13.56 13.49 -0.89
CA LYS A 32 12.72 12.39 -1.37
C LYS A 32 12.82 12.37 -2.90
N ARG A 33 13.20 11.23 -3.47
CA ARG A 33 13.28 11.05 -4.93
C ARG A 33 11.91 11.37 -5.57
N PRO A 34 11.86 11.93 -6.79
CA PRO A 34 10.61 12.16 -7.49
C PRO A 34 9.80 10.87 -7.66
N PHE A 35 8.47 11.00 -7.64
CA PHE A 35 7.55 9.90 -7.95
C PHE A 35 7.69 9.53 -9.43
N THR A 36 8.00 8.27 -9.71
CA THR A 36 8.24 7.76 -11.06
C THR A 36 7.05 6.96 -11.59
N PHE A 37 7.07 6.63 -12.89
CA PHE A 37 6.13 5.67 -13.47
C PHE A 37 6.19 4.31 -12.77
N GLU A 38 7.39 3.88 -12.37
CA GLU A 38 7.58 2.61 -11.67
C GLU A 38 6.91 2.63 -10.29
N ASP A 39 6.99 3.75 -9.57
CA ASP A 39 6.28 3.91 -8.30
C ASP A 39 4.78 3.79 -8.51
N MET A 40 4.26 4.50 -9.52
CA MET A 40 2.84 4.46 -9.87
C MET A 40 2.37 3.03 -10.16
N MET A 41 3.20 2.24 -10.84
CA MET A 41 2.88 0.86 -11.17
C MET A 41 2.99 -0.09 -9.98
N LYS A 42 3.89 0.17 -9.02
CA LYS A 42 4.08 -0.64 -7.80
C LYS A 42 3.14 -0.27 -6.65
N LEU A 43 2.29 0.74 -6.82
CA LEU A 43 1.30 1.10 -5.81
C LEU A 43 0.35 -0.07 -5.58
N LYS A 44 0.34 -0.60 -4.36
CA LYS A 44 -0.67 -1.57 -3.92
C LYS A 44 -2.04 -0.92 -3.98
N ARG A 45 -2.98 -1.59 -4.62
CA ARG A 45 -4.38 -1.15 -4.67
C ARG A 45 -5.16 -1.91 -3.62
N VAL A 46 -5.79 -1.16 -2.72
CA VAL A 46 -6.74 -1.72 -1.75
C VAL A 46 -8.12 -1.71 -2.39
N GLU A 47 -8.82 -2.83 -2.30
CA GLU A 47 -10.15 -2.99 -2.83
C GLU A 47 -11.12 -3.56 -1.79
N ARG A 48 -12.39 -3.11 -1.92
CA ARG A 48 -13.57 -3.69 -1.24
C ARG A 48 -13.36 -3.98 0.25
N PRO A 49 -13.04 -2.96 1.07
CA PRO A 49 -13.01 -3.13 2.51
C PRO A 49 -14.40 -3.46 3.06
N VAL A 50 -14.46 -4.43 3.96
CA VAL A 50 -15.69 -4.87 4.64
C VAL A 50 -15.42 -4.95 6.14
N LEU A 51 -16.28 -4.27 6.92
CA LEU A 51 -16.26 -4.30 8.37
C LEU A 51 -16.92 -5.59 8.87
N SER A 52 -16.35 -6.23 9.89
CA SER A 52 -16.96 -7.38 10.54
C SER A 52 -18.27 -6.98 11.25
N PRO A 53 -19.26 -7.87 11.38
CA PRO A 53 -20.55 -7.54 12.02
C PRO A 53 -20.39 -7.04 13.46
N VAL A 54 -19.37 -7.52 14.18
CA VAL A 54 -19.03 -7.07 15.53
C VAL A 54 -18.25 -5.75 15.56
N GLY A 55 -17.82 -5.23 14.41
CA GLY A 55 -17.09 -3.97 14.28
C GLY A 55 -15.62 -4.01 14.69
N LYS A 56 -15.05 -5.18 15.00
CA LYS A 56 -13.66 -5.31 15.48
C LYS A 56 -12.62 -5.31 14.37
N TRP A 57 -12.98 -5.74 13.16
CA TRP A 57 -12.04 -6.06 12.08
C TRP A 57 -12.50 -5.51 10.75
N VAL A 58 -11.56 -5.11 9.91
CA VAL A 58 -11.80 -4.77 8.50
C VAL A 58 -11.02 -5.74 7.63
N VAL A 59 -11.71 -6.42 6.72
CA VAL A 59 -11.11 -7.30 5.72
C VAL A 59 -11.17 -6.62 4.36
N PHE A 60 -10.08 -6.67 3.59
CA PHE A 60 -9.98 -6.03 2.28
C PHE A 60 -9.09 -6.85 1.35
N GLY A 61 -9.28 -6.68 0.04
CA GLY A 61 -8.32 -7.17 -0.95
C GLY A 61 -7.18 -6.18 -1.10
N ALA A 62 -5.95 -6.65 -1.24
CA ALA A 62 -4.81 -5.81 -1.62
C ALA A 62 -4.07 -6.45 -2.79
N GLU A 63 -3.95 -5.71 -3.88
CA GLU A 63 -3.24 -6.13 -5.08
C GLU A 63 -1.73 -6.05 -4.88
N ASP A 64 -1.07 -7.18 -5.04
CA ASP A 64 0.36 -7.29 -5.26
C ASP A 64 0.62 -7.24 -6.78
N VAL A 65 1.45 -6.27 -7.21
CA VAL A 65 1.82 -6.07 -8.61
C VAL A 65 3.22 -6.63 -8.84
N ASP A 66 3.32 -7.59 -9.77
CA ASP A 66 4.60 -8.09 -10.27
C ASP A 66 4.79 -7.62 -11.72
N LEU A 67 5.70 -6.65 -11.89
CA LEU A 67 5.98 -6.05 -13.21
C LEU A 67 6.80 -6.96 -14.11
N GLU A 68 7.65 -7.81 -13.53
CA GLU A 68 8.50 -8.74 -14.30
C GLU A 68 7.65 -9.89 -14.83
N ALA A 69 6.78 -10.45 -13.99
CA ALA A 69 5.83 -11.48 -14.40
C ALA A 69 4.63 -10.92 -15.19
N ASN A 70 4.45 -9.59 -15.25
CA ASN A 70 3.28 -8.93 -15.82
C ASN A 70 1.96 -9.46 -15.22
N THR A 71 1.93 -9.63 -13.90
CA THR A 71 0.76 -10.14 -13.17
C THR A 71 0.31 -9.20 -12.05
N LYS A 72 -0.96 -9.33 -11.68
CA LYS A 72 -1.57 -8.66 -10.54
C LYS A 72 -2.39 -9.69 -9.79
N ILE A 73 -2.06 -9.92 -8.53
CA ILE A 73 -2.74 -10.90 -7.69
C ILE A 73 -3.25 -10.17 -6.46
N SER A 74 -4.56 -10.19 -6.26
CA SER A 74 -5.18 -9.67 -5.03
C SER A 74 -5.16 -10.78 -3.98
N HIS A 75 -4.80 -10.42 -2.76
CA HIS A 75 -4.90 -11.31 -1.61
C HIS A 75 -5.77 -10.65 -0.53
N LEU A 76 -6.38 -11.47 0.32
CA LEU A 76 -7.15 -10.95 1.45
C LEU A 76 -6.24 -10.57 2.62
N TRP A 77 -6.46 -9.35 3.11
CA TRP A 77 -5.81 -8.78 4.28
C TRP A 77 -6.84 -8.42 5.33
N ILE A 78 -6.41 -8.38 6.59
CA ILE A 78 -7.22 -8.00 7.74
C ILE A 78 -6.47 -6.99 8.60
N VAL A 79 -7.20 -6.02 9.15
CA VAL A 79 -6.69 -5.00 10.07
C VAL A 79 -7.71 -4.76 11.21
N PRO A 80 -7.28 -4.42 12.44
CA PRO A 80 -8.20 -3.96 13.47
C PRO A 80 -8.98 -2.72 13.00
N ALA A 81 -10.27 -2.64 13.33
CA ALA A 81 -11.10 -1.49 12.96
C ALA A 81 -10.68 -0.18 13.67
N THR A 82 -9.98 -0.30 14.80
CA THR A 82 -9.35 0.82 15.51
C THR A 82 -8.07 1.33 14.82
N GLY A 83 -7.64 0.68 13.74
CA GLY A 83 -6.33 0.88 13.12
C GLY A 83 -5.23 0.04 13.78
N GLY A 84 -4.08 -0.02 13.12
CA GLY A 84 -2.94 -0.83 13.54
C GLY A 84 -2.29 -1.54 12.35
N GLU A 85 -1.53 -2.59 12.64
CA GLU A 85 -0.88 -3.39 11.61
C GLU A 85 -1.89 -4.31 10.90
N SER A 86 -1.81 -4.34 9.58
CA SER A 86 -2.55 -5.29 8.75
C SER A 86 -1.73 -6.56 8.51
N ARG A 87 -2.40 -7.70 8.40
CA ARG A 87 -1.77 -8.98 8.04
C ARG A 87 -2.54 -9.71 6.96
N ARG A 88 -1.90 -10.66 6.27
CA ARG A 88 -2.62 -11.59 5.38
C ARG A 88 -3.65 -12.37 6.21
N LEU A 89 -4.86 -12.48 5.65
CA LEU A 89 -5.93 -13.27 6.23
C LEU A 89 -5.86 -14.73 5.79
N ASN A 90 -5.39 -14.97 4.57
CA ASN A 90 -5.18 -16.28 3.99
C ASN A 90 -3.78 -16.36 3.37
N GLU A 91 -3.11 -17.51 3.51
CA GLU A 91 -1.73 -17.72 3.05
C GLU A 91 -1.67 -18.42 1.67
N THR A 92 -2.76 -18.38 0.89
CA THR A 92 -2.77 -18.99 -0.44
C THR A 92 -2.08 -18.10 -1.48
N PRO A 93 -1.51 -18.69 -2.55
CA PRO A 93 -1.00 -17.94 -3.69
C PRO A 93 -2.12 -17.50 -4.65
N ASN A 94 -3.40 -17.77 -4.33
CA ASN A 94 -4.50 -17.56 -5.24
C ASN A 94 -4.89 -16.07 -5.31
N HIS A 95 -5.47 -15.68 -6.44
CA HIS A 95 -6.18 -14.39 -6.54
C HIS A 95 -7.48 -14.50 -5.75
N GLU A 96 -7.67 -13.62 -4.76
CA GLU A 96 -8.78 -13.61 -3.83
C GLU A 96 -9.31 -12.18 -3.65
N GLU A 97 -10.62 -12.01 -3.82
CA GLU A 97 -11.24 -10.69 -3.80
C GLU A 97 -12.69 -10.74 -3.28
N ARG A 98 -13.29 -9.56 -3.09
CA ARG A 98 -14.70 -9.41 -2.67
C ARG A 98 -15.06 -10.16 -1.38
N PRO A 99 -14.29 -9.99 -0.28
CA PRO A 99 -14.61 -10.64 0.99
C PRO A 99 -15.99 -10.17 1.50
N ARG A 100 -16.77 -11.07 2.09
CA ARG A 100 -18.01 -10.72 2.80
C ARG A 100 -18.22 -11.60 4.02
N PHE A 101 -18.49 -10.96 5.16
CA PHE A 101 -18.91 -11.67 6.35
C PHE A 101 -20.35 -12.14 6.26
N SER A 102 -20.59 -13.31 6.84
CA SER A 102 -21.93 -13.77 7.21
C SER A 102 -22.57 -12.80 8.22
N PRO A 103 -23.92 -12.71 8.28
CA PRO A 103 -24.60 -11.81 9.22
C PRO A 103 -24.25 -12.07 10.70
N ASP A 104 -23.97 -13.32 11.06
CA ASP A 104 -23.55 -13.72 12.40
C ASP A 104 -22.04 -13.54 12.66
N GLY A 105 -21.27 -13.19 11.62
CA GLY A 105 -19.84 -12.95 11.67
C GLY A 105 -18.97 -14.21 11.77
N LYS A 106 -19.56 -15.41 11.76
CA LYS A 106 -18.84 -16.67 12.00
C LYS A 106 -18.21 -17.28 10.77
N ARG A 107 -18.56 -16.77 9.59
CA ARG A 107 -18.10 -17.24 8.29
C ARG A 107 -17.73 -16.07 7.39
N LEU A 108 -16.74 -16.29 6.54
CA LEU A 108 -16.34 -15.37 5.49
C LEU A 108 -16.46 -16.07 4.13
N ILE A 109 -17.03 -15.38 3.15
CA ILE A 109 -16.99 -15.79 1.73
C ILE A 109 -16.13 -14.82 0.93
N TRP A 110 -15.55 -15.31 -0.15
CA TRP A 110 -14.82 -14.50 -1.13
C TRP A 110 -14.82 -15.20 -2.49
N SER A 111 -14.45 -14.45 -3.53
CA SER A 111 -14.22 -15.03 -4.87
C SER A 111 -12.75 -15.39 -5.02
N SER A 112 -12.45 -16.58 -5.53
CA SER A 112 -11.08 -17.05 -5.69
C SER A 112 -10.83 -17.78 -7.00
N LYS A 113 -9.66 -17.51 -7.60
CA LYS A 113 -9.09 -18.27 -8.73
C LYS A 113 -8.25 -19.47 -8.29
N ALA A 114 -8.53 -20.05 -7.12
CA ALA A 114 -7.98 -21.34 -6.71
C ALA A 114 -8.40 -22.50 -7.65
N THR A 115 -9.49 -22.29 -8.38
CA THR A 115 -9.93 -23.10 -9.53
C THR A 115 -10.21 -22.18 -10.71
N ASP A 116 -10.27 -22.75 -11.92
CA ASP A 116 -10.62 -22.05 -13.15
C ASP A 116 -11.90 -22.66 -13.74
N PRO A 117 -12.99 -21.89 -13.93
CA PRO A 117 -13.13 -20.45 -13.66
C PRO A 117 -13.24 -20.10 -12.17
N SER A 118 -13.09 -18.82 -11.83
CA SER A 118 -13.22 -18.29 -10.46
C SER A 118 -14.51 -18.77 -9.79
N GLN A 119 -14.44 -19.18 -8.53
CA GLN A 119 -15.60 -19.65 -7.75
C GLN A 119 -15.69 -18.91 -6.41
N ILE A 120 -16.82 -19.07 -5.74
CA ILE A 120 -17.00 -18.66 -4.34
C ILE A 120 -16.41 -19.70 -3.40
N TRP A 121 -15.59 -19.21 -2.48
CA TRP A 121 -14.95 -19.96 -1.40
C TRP A 121 -15.45 -19.46 -0.06
N MET A 122 -15.42 -20.35 0.93
CA MET A 122 -15.86 -20.06 2.29
C MET A 122 -14.92 -20.69 3.30
N CYS A 123 -14.81 -20.02 4.45
CA CYS A 123 -14.17 -20.55 5.64
C CYS A 123 -14.83 -19.98 6.89
N ASP A 124 -14.73 -20.70 8.00
CA ASP A 124 -15.15 -20.17 9.29
C ASP A 124 -14.20 -19.05 9.72
N PHE A 125 -14.70 -18.10 10.50
CA PHE A 125 -13.98 -16.93 10.94
C PHE A 125 -14.20 -16.72 12.44
N ASP A 126 -13.11 -16.60 13.17
CA ASP A 126 -13.11 -16.25 14.58
C ASP A 126 -12.98 -14.74 14.74
N THR A 127 -14.07 -14.13 15.23
CA THR A 127 -14.16 -12.68 15.44
C THR A 127 -13.34 -12.16 16.62
N ASP A 128 -12.95 -13.02 17.56
CA ASP A 128 -12.19 -12.60 18.73
C ASP A 128 -10.71 -12.44 18.41
N ILE A 129 -10.16 -13.33 17.58
CA ILE A 129 -8.76 -13.25 17.13
C ILE A 129 -8.59 -12.69 15.70
N GLY A 130 -9.69 -12.54 14.94
CA GLY A 130 -9.68 -12.01 13.59
C GLY A 130 -9.05 -12.94 12.56
N ALA A 131 -9.23 -14.25 12.69
CA ALA A 131 -8.57 -15.24 11.84
C ALA A 131 -9.55 -16.20 11.20
N LEU A 132 -9.18 -16.75 10.04
CA LEU A 132 -9.89 -17.89 9.48
C LEU A 132 -9.63 -19.11 10.36
N THR A 133 -10.68 -19.90 10.60
CA THR A 133 -10.61 -21.14 11.37
C THR A 133 -10.97 -22.30 10.45
N GLY A 134 -10.10 -23.31 10.40
CA GLY A 134 -10.26 -24.41 9.45
C GLY A 134 -9.71 -24.11 8.06
N LYS A 135 -10.05 -24.98 7.10
CA LYS A 135 -9.56 -24.90 5.72
C LYS A 135 -10.62 -24.27 4.82
N PRO A 136 -10.25 -23.27 4.01
CA PRO A 136 -11.12 -22.78 2.95
C PRO A 136 -11.62 -23.91 2.04
N HIS A 137 -12.90 -23.88 1.71
CA HIS A 137 -13.51 -24.82 0.77
C HIS A 137 -14.37 -24.09 -0.25
N GLN A 138 -14.46 -24.69 -1.44
CA GLN A 138 -15.27 -24.20 -2.55
C GLN A 138 -16.76 -24.45 -2.27
N VAL A 139 -17.59 -23.42 -2.46
CA VAL A 139 -19.05 -23.48 -2.22
C VAL A 139 -19.83 -23.59 -3.53
N THR A 140 -19.28 -23.05 -4.61
CA THR A 140 -19.93 -23.01 -5.92
C THR A 140 -19.11 -23.78 -6.94
N ASN A 141 -19.78 -24.43 -7.89
CA ASN A 141 -19.13 -25.12 -9.00
C ASN A 141 -19.93 -24.85 -10.28
N ILE A 142 -19.72 -23.67 -10.86
CA ILE A 142 -20.46 -23.17 -12.02
C ILE A 142 -19.52 -23.12 -13.22
N SER A 143 -19.99 -23.57 -14.39
CA SER A 143 -19.19 -23.72 -15.61
C SER A 143 -18.55 -22.43 -16.12
N ILE A 144 -19.15 -21.27 -15.83
CA ILE A 144 -18.64 -19.94 -16.22
C ILE A 144 -18.04 -19.17 -15.04
N GLY A 145 -17.96 -19.80 -13.88
CA GLY A 145 -17.52 -19.17 -12.64
C GLY A 145 -18.65 -18.55 -11.84
N ALA A 146 -18.31 -18.14 -10.63
CA ALA A 146 -19.17 -17.45 -9.70
C ALA A 146 -18.40 -16.30 -9.05
N ASP A 147 -19.11 -15.19 -8.89
CA ASP A 147 -18.58 -13.95 -8.34
C ASP A 147 -19.73 -13.16 -7.68
N GLY A 148 -19.39 -12.21 -6.81
CA GLY A 148 -20.34 -11.25 -6.27
C GLY A 148 -21.39 -11.83 -5.32
N ALA A 149 -21.21 -13.06 -4.84
CA ALA A 149 -22.12 -13.70 -3.89
C ALA A 149 -22.40 -12.80 -2.67
N ILE A 150 -23.62 -12.91 -2.15
CA ILE A 150 -24.12 -12.14 -1.00
C ILE A 150 -24.79 -13.08 -0.02
N TRP A 151 -24.72 -12.77 1.26
CA TRP A 151 -25.46 -13.54 2.25
C TRP A 151 -26.94 -13.17 2.25
N SER A 152 -27.79 -14.19 2.35
CA SER A 152 -29.16 -14.02 2.81
C SER A 152 -29.19 -13.37 4.21
N PRO A 153 -30.23 -12.57 4.55
CA PRO A 153 -30.30 -11.90 5.85
C PRO A 153 -30.26 -12.85 7.05
N ASP A 154 -30.75 -14.08 6.88
CA ASP A 154 -30.72 -15.13 7.91
C ASP A 154 -29.40 -15.91 7.95
N GLY A 155 -28.47 -15.62 7.03
CA GLY A 155 -27.16 -16.26 6.93
C GLY A 155 -27.19 -17.74 6.54
N LYS A 156 -28.33 -18.27 6.10
CA LYS A 156 -28.44 -19.71 5.77
C LYS A 156 -28.01 -20.02 4.35
N ASN A 157 -28.15 -19.05 3.45
CA ASN A 157 -27.86 -19.17 2.03
C ASN A 157 -26.95 -18.03 1.55
N ILE A 158 -26.32 -18.29 0.41
CA ILE A 158 -25.60 -17.30 -0.41
C ILE A 158 -26.08 -17.33 -1.86
#